data_AF-A0A7L2MUM2-F1
#
_entry.id   AF-A0A7L2MUM2-F1
#
_cell.length_a   1.000
_cell.length_b   1.000
_cell.length_c   1.000
_cell.angle_alpha   90.00
_cell.angle_beta   90.00
_cell.angle_gamma   90.00
#
_symmetry.space_group_name_H-M   'P 1'
#
loop_
_entity.id
_entity.type
_entity.pdbx_description
1 polymer ?
#
loop_
_entity_poly.entity_id
_entity_poly.type
_entity_poly.pdbx_seq_one_letter_code
_entity_poly.pdbx_strand_id
1 'polypeptide(L)'
;SQSEQQMLSSQLECVQSIKDGVLEEAKCTESDRVTLFPRQGSGAETQTQAALKLLQVETETLYSKGDSEDLYVTNILYEREVIKREVTGAEVAELVWKLCLAHSASYETADLFMTLVFELRHLPLEALRALWQRSSFKCRDNWQPLIDALPSCATEACVVLMKDLIASGEVEEDKVEYFFWSFTFIPNPTSGMIESLAPLLKSPRASQSCFLGVTALIHRFCSTHSSCDIVPAVQSVMRTLGKFLGGNCTVQDSEHLSKLQLVLKAIGNAGLAAARLAPALSSCAALRSHPMEIRLAAVQAFRRVPCS
;
A
#
# COMPACT_ATOMS: atom_id res chain seq x y z
N SER A 1 20.36 16.50 14.23
CA SER A 1 19.27 15.81 14.93
C SER A 1 17.96 16.50 14.54
N GLN A 2 17.26 15.98 13.53
CA GLN A 2 15.88 16.40 13.27
C GLN A 2 15.00 15.54 14.17
N SER A 3 14.38 16.16 15.19
CA SER A 3 13.31 15.52 15.95
C SER A 3 12.24 15.08 14.96
N GLU A 4 11.86 13.80 14.96
CA GLU A 4 10.62 13.35 14.32
C GLU A 4 9.49 14.23 14.84
N GLN A 5 8.96 15.10 13.99
CA GLN A 5 7.87 15.99 14.36
C GLN A 5 6.59 15.16 14.42
N GLN A 6 6.08 14.98 15.63
CA GLN A 6 4.88 14.19 15.87
C GLN A 6 3.67 14.93 15.27
N MET A 7 3.15 14.43 14.15
CA MET A 7 2.01 15.04 13.42
C MET A 7 0.68 14.92 14.18
N LEU A 8 0.57 13.93 15.05
CA LEU A 8 -0.58 13.67 15.92
C LEU A 8 -0.12 13.65 17.38
N SER A 9 -0.69 14.53 18.21
CA SER A 9 -0.50 14.53 19.65
C SER A 9 -1.80 14.10 20.32
N SER A 10 -1.77 12.99 21.05
CA SER A 10 -2.92 12.44 21.76
C SER A 10 -2.68 12.49 23.26
N GLN A 11 -3.67 12.92 24.05
CA GLN A 11 -3.63 12.99 25.51
C GLN A 11 -4.93 12.47 26.09
N LEU A 12 -4.85 11.61 27.11
CA LEU A 12 -5.99 11.14 27.89
C LEU A 12 -5.76 11.45 29.36
N GLU A 13 -6.70 12.16 29.98
CA GLU A 13 -6.70 12.45 31.41
C GLU A 13 -7.98 11.91 32.05
N CYS A 14 -7.85 11.08 33.08
CA CYS A 14 -8.98 10.50 33.81
C CYS A 14 -8.86 10.80 35.31
N VAL A 15 -9.94 11.34 35.89
CA VAL A 15 -10.08 11.55 37.33
C VAL A 15 -11.11 10.57 37.87
N GLN A 16 -10.72 9.77 38.85
CA GLN A 16 -11.56 8.73 39.46
C GLN A 16 -11.74 9.01 40.96
N SER A 17 -12.98 8.87 41.44
CA SER A 17 -13.33 8.90 42.86
C SER A 17 -13.71 7.48 43.28
N ILE A 18 -12.92 6.91 44.19
CA ILE A 18 -13.11 5.56 44.71
C ILE A 18 -13.39 5.67 46.21
N LYS A 19 -14.49 5.06 46.66
CA LYS A 19 -14.89 5.01 48.06
C LYS A 19 -15.19 3.59 48.45
N ASP A 20 -14.63 3.13 49.57
CA ASP A 20 -14.82 1.77 50.08
C ASP A 20 -14.51 0.66 49.05
N GLY A 21 -13.53 0.92 48.17
CA GLY A 21 -13.15 0.00 47.09
C GLY A 21 -14.08 0.00 45.86
N VAL A 22 -15.09 0.85 45.85
CA VAL A 22 -16.06 0.99 44.75
C VAL A 22 -15.85 2.31 44.01
N LEU A 23 -15.90 2.26 42.67
CA LEU A 23 -15.83 3.46 41.83
C LEU A 23 -17.14 4.25 41.93
N GLU A 24 -17.11 5.43 42.55
CA GLU A 24 -18.27 6.32 42.65
C GLU A 24 -18.42 7.21 41.41
N GLU A 25 -17.32 7.72 40.87
CA GLU A 25 -17.32 8.59 39.71
C GLU A 25 -16.01 8.43 38.93
N ALA A 26 -16.08 8.44 37.60
CA ALA A 26 -14.94 8.59 36.71
C ALA A 26 -15.26 9.64 35.66
N LYS A 27 -14.34 10.58 35.44
CA LYS A 27 -14.42 11.58 34.37
C LYS A 27 -13.13 11.52 33.56
N CYS A 28 -13.24 11.23 32.28
CA CYS A 28 -12.13 11.17 31.35
C CYS A 28 -12.28 12.23 30.28
N THR A 29 -11.18 12.89 29.93
CA THR A 29 -11.07 13.80 28.79
C THR A 29 -9.93 13.33 27.90
N GLU A 30 -10.26 12.99 26.66
CA GLU A 30 -9.32 12.64 25.61
C GLU A 30 -9.21 13.81 24.63
N SER A 31 -8.01 14.10 24.15
CA SER A 31 -7.70 15.19 23.24
C SER A 31 -6.71 14.72 22.18
N ASP A 32 -7.13 14.76 20.92
CA ASP A 32 -6.33 14.40 19.74
C ASP A 32 -6.11 15.62 18.86
N ARG A 33 -4.85 16.04 18.74
CA ARG A 33 -4.47 17.21 17.96
C ARG A 33 -3.63 16.82 16.76
N VAL A 34 -4.16 17.05 15.57
CA VAL A 34 -3.45 16.88 14.30
C VAL A 34 -2.91 18.23 13.85
N THR A 35 -1.58 18.33 13.69
CA THR A 35 -0.92 19.54 13.18
C THR A 35 -0.31 19.26 11.82
N LEU A 36 -0.92 19.79 10.76
CA LEU A 36 -0.48 19.54 9.37
C LEU A 36 0.70 20.45 8.97
N PHE A 37 0.72 21.69 9.47
CA PHE A 37 1.77 22.67 9.17
C PHE A 37 2.17 23.44 10.44
N PRO A 38 3.37 23.19 11.02
CA PRO A 38 3.81 23.79 12.28
C PRO A 38 3.85 25.32 12.28
N ARG A 39 3.97 25.95 11.10
CA ARG A 39 4.21 27.39 10.94
C ARG A 39 2.97 28.24 10.69
N GLN A 40 1.79 27.62 10.50
CA GLN A 40 0.57 28.34 10.12
C GLN A 40 -0.60 28.16 11.10
N GLY A 41 -0.42 27.47 12.23
CA GLY A 41 -1.50 27.23 13.18
C GLY A 41 -2.67 26.42 12.60
N SER A 42 -2.44 25.74 11.47
CA SER A 42 -3.43 24.92 10.78
C SER A 42 -3.37 23.49 11.34
N GLY A 43 -4.46 23.09 11.98
CA GLY A 43 -4.64 21.78 12.59
C GLY A 43 -6.10 21.52 12.95
N ALA A 44 -6.39 20.29 13.32
CA ALA A 44 -7.69 19.89 13.84
C ALA A 44 -7.50 19.33 15.26
N GLU A 45 -8.45 19.59 16.14
CA GLU A 45 -8.47 19.07 17.50
C GLU A 45 -9.82 18.37 17.72
N THR A 46 -9.75 17.12 18.12
CA THR A 46 -10.92 16.35 18.58
C THR A 46 -10.80 16.21 20.08
N GLN A 47 -11.88 16.51 20.80
CA GLN A 47 -11.95 16.32 22.25
C GLN A 47 -13.15 15.43 22.59
N THR A 48 -12.89 14.36 23.35
CA THR A 48 -13.91 13.40 23.81
C THR A 48 -13.99 13.45 25.32
N GLN A 49 -15.19 13.60 25.88
CA GLN A 49 -15.41 13.60 27.33
C GLN A 49 -16.33 12.43 27.70
N ALA A 50 -15.89 11.60 28.64
CA ALA A 50 -16.66 10.46 29.15
C ALA A 50 -16.84 10.60 30.66
N ALA A 51 -18.06 10.40 31.15
CA ALA A 51 -18.37 10.44 32.58
C ALA A 51 -19.18 9.21 32.97
N LEU A 52 -18.72 8.52 34.01
CA LEU A 52 -19.39 7.39 34.65
C LEU A 52 -19.66 7.75 36.10
N LYS A 53 -20.89 7.55 36.59
CA LYS A 53 -21.25 7.83 37.98
C LYS A 53 -22.11 6.72 38.55
N LEU A 54 -21.74 6.23 39.72
CA LEU A 54 -22.53 5.29 40.50
C LEU A 54 -23.77 6.02 41.04
N LEU A 55 -24.94 5.53 40.65
CA LEU A 55 -26.22 6.08 41.11
C LEU A 55 -26.77 5.28 42.30
N GLN A 56 -26.73 3.96 42.21
CA GLN A 56 -27.28 3.05 43.20
C GLN A 56 -26.56 1.70 43.14
N VAL A 57 -26.48 1.02 44.29
CA VAL A 57 -26.04 -0.38 44.40
C VAL A 57 -27.25 -1.22 44.76
N GLU A 58 -27.53 -2.27 43.98
CA GLU A 58 -28.64 -3.20 44.20
C GLU A 58 -28.13 -4.61 44.47
N THR A 59 -28.84 -5.36 45.30
CA THR A 59 -28.53 -6.76 45.59
C THR A 59 -29.05 -7.65 44.44
N GLU A 60 -28.17 -8.45 43.87
CA GLU A 60 -28.40 -9.24 42.65
C GLU A 60 -29.69 -10.10 42.71
N THR A 61 -30.63 -9.87 41.79
CA THR A 61 -31.66 -10.86 41.42
C THR A 61 -31.15 -11.65 40.23
N LEU A 62 -31.12 -12.99 40.32
CA LEU A 62 -30.66 -13.95 39.32
C LEU A 62 -30.94 -13.49 37.87
N TYR A 63 -29.94 -12.92 37.20
CA TYR A 63 -30.02 -12.65 35.77
C TYR A 63 -29.78 -13.97 35.02
N SER A 64 -30.78 -14.39 34.25
CA SER A 64 -30.58 -15.38 33.19
C SER A 64 -29.51 -14.83 32.25
N LYS A 65 -28.32 -15.41 32.23
CA LYS A 65 -27.35 -15.17 31.15
C LYS A 65 -28.08 -15.44 29.85
N GLY A 66 -28.36 -14.39 29.08
CA GLY A 66 -28.84 -14.58 27.72
C GLY A 66 -27.80 -15.38 26.96
N ASP A 67 -28.21 -16.46 26.31
CA ASP A 67 -27.34 -17.18 25.38
C ASP A 67 -26.83 -16.17 24.36
N SER A 68 -25.53 -15.92 24.42
CA SER A 68 -24.84 -15.03 23.50
C SER A 68 -23.77 -15.87 22.83
N GLU A 69 -24.23 -16.71 21.90
CA GLU A 69 -23.40 -17.65 21.14
C GLU A 69 -22.33 -16.92 20.29
N ASP A 70 -22.45 -15.60 20.12
CA ASP A 70 -21.56 -14.76 19.30
C ASP A 70 -20.58 -13.87 20.11
N LEU A 71 -20.43 -14.07 21.42
CA LEU A 71 -19.44 -13.31 22.22
C LEU A 71 -18.12 -14.07 22.32
N TYR A 72 -17.03 -13.38 21.96
CA TYR A 72 -15.67 -13.83 22.24
C TYR A 72 -15.00 -12.86 23.20
N VAL A 73 -14.21 -13.39 24.13
CA VAL A 73 -13.50 -12.59 25.14
C VAL A 73 -12.14 -12.20 24.58
N THR A 74 -11.85 -10.91 24.56
CA THR A 74 -10.53 -10.38 24.21
C THR A 74 -10.03 -9.38 25.25
N ASN A 75 -8.93 -8.70 24.92
CA ASN A 75 -8.37 -7.68 25.79
C ASN A 75 -9.15 -6.36 25.65
N ILE A 76 -8.79 -5.36 26.45
CA ILE A 76 -9.47 -4.06 26.48
C ILE A 76 -9.05 -3.10 25.35
N LEU A 77 -8.15 -3.52 24.45
CA LEU A 77 -7.74 -2.68 23.32
C LEU A 77 -8.88 -2.58 22.32
N TYR A 78 -9.01 -1.40 21.70
CA TYR A 78 -10.02 -1.18 20.68
C TYR A 78 -9.85 -2.18 19.53
N GLU A 79 -10.89 -2.99 19.32
CA GLU A 79 -11.02 -3.84 18.14
C GLU A 79 -11.88 -3.12 17.11
N ARG A 80 -11.31 -2.87 15.94
CA ARG A 80 -12.03 -2.21 14.87
C ARG A 80 -13.07 -3.17 14.30
N GLU A 81 -14.34 -2.83 14.50
CA GLU A 81 -15.42 -3.48 13.77
C GLU A 81 -15.31 -3.09 12.28
N VAL A 82 -14.94 -4.06 11.44
CA VAL A 82 -14.90 -3.86 9.99
C VAL A 82 -16.30 -4.13 9.45
N ILE A 83 -17.16 -3.12 9.51
CA ILE A 83 -18.43 -3.17 8.78
C ILE A 83 -18.09 -3.23 7.30
N LYS A 84 -18.22 -4.42 6.71
CA LYS A 84 -18.05 -4.61 5.27
C LYS A 84 -19.25 -3.98 4.59
N ARG A 85 -19.11 -2.73 4.14
CA ARG A 85 -20.04 -2.15 3.18
C ARG A 85 -20.01 -3.00 1.92
N GLU A 86 -21.12 -3.66 1.61
CA GLU A 86 -21.29 -4.38 0.36
C GLU A 86 -21.53 -3.37 -0.76
N VAL A 87 -20.51 -3.18 -1.59
CA VAL A 87 -20.57 -2.32 -2.77
C VAL A 87 -20.76 -3.21 -3.98
N THR A 88 -21.69 -2.86 -4.85
CA THR A 88 -21.95 -3.63 -6.07
C THR A 88 -21.23 -3.03 -7.27
N GLY A 89 -20.86 -3.88 -8.23
CA GLY A 89 -20.30 -3.38 -9.50
C GLY A 89 -21.27 -2.47 -10.28
N ALA A 90 -22.58 -2.57 -10.03
CA ALA A 90 -23.57 -1.72 -10.66
C ALA A 90 -23.50 -0.27 -10.15
N GLU A 91 -23.35 -0.07 -8.84
CA GLU A 91 -23.17 1.25 -8.22
C GLU A 91 -21.90 1.93 -8.75
N VAL A 92 -20.81 1.16 -8.85
CA VAL A 92 -19.54 1.68 -9.38
C VAL A 92 -19.65 2.01 -10.88
N ALA A 93 -20.36 1.20 -11.67
CA ALA A 93 -20.62 1.50 -13.07
C ALA A 93 -21.42 2.81 -13.25
N GLU A 94 -22.36 3.09 -12.35
CA GLU A 94 -23.11 4.36 -12.34
C GLU A 94 -22.19 5.55 -12.05
N LEU A 95 -21.23 5.42 -11.13
CA LEU A 95 -20.23 6.46 -10.87
C LEU A 95 -19.35 6.73 -12.11
N VAL A 96 -18.89 5.69 -12.80
CA VAL A 96 -18.14 5.83 -14.05
C VAL A 96 -18.98 6.55 -15.11
N TRP A 97 -20.26 6.21 -15.22
CA TRP A 97 -21.19 6.88 -16.13
C TRP A 97 -21.37 8.37 -15.79
N LYS A 98 -21.57 8.71 -14.51
CA LYS A 98 -21.66 10.10 -14.05
C LYS A 98 -20.40 10.90 -14.38
N LEU A 99 -19.22 10.30 -14.17
CA LEU A 99 -17.94 10.91 -14.53
C LEU A 99 -17.83 11.16 -16.04
N CYS A 100 -18.25 10.22 -16.89
CA CYS A 100 -18.25 10.44 -18.34
C CYS A 100 -19.18 11.57 -18.82
N LEU A 101 -20.21 11.92 -18.04
CA LEU A 101 -21.12 13.04 -18.34
C LEU A 101 -20.60 14.37 -17.79
N ALA A 102 -19.62 14.35 -16.88
CA ALA A 102 -19.04 15.56 -16.32
C ALA A 102 -18.15 16.26 -17.36
N HIS A 103 -18.55 17.47 -17.77
CA HIS A 103 -17.90 18.19 -18.88
C HIS A 103 -16.68 19.05 -18.45
N SER A 104 -16.29 19.06 -17.17
CA SER A 104 -15.18 19.91 -16.70
C SER A 104 -14.45 19.35 -15.48
N ALA A 105 -13.19 19.77 -15.31
CA ALA A 105 -12.40 19.57 -14.10
C ALA A 105 -12.90 20.51 -12.98
N SER A 106 -14.05 20.17 -12.41
CA SER A 106 -14.65 20.87 -11.28
C SER A 106 -14.42 20.13 -9.96
N TYR A 107 -14.72 20.77 -8.84
CA TYR A 107 -14.65 20.12 -7.52
C TYR A 107 -15.61 18.94 -7.41
N GLU A 108 -16.78 19.03 -8.04
CA GLU A 108 -17.78 17.96 -8.07
C GLU A 108 -17.25 16.74 -8.86
N THR A 109 -16.58 16.96 -10.00
CA THR A 109 -15.93 15.88 -10.75
C THR A 109 -14.82 15.21 -9.93
N ALA A 110 -14.04 16.01 -9.19
CA ALA A 110 -12.99 15.49 -8.31
C ALA A 110 -13.58 14.67 -7.15
N ASP A 111 -14.67 15.12 -6.54
CA ASP A 111 -15.40 14.40 -5.48
C ASP A 111 -15.99 13.07 -5.99
N LEU A 112 -16.62 13.08 -7.16
CA LEU A 112 -17.10 11.86 -7.82
C LEU A 112 -15.96 10.89 -8.13
N PHE A 113 -14.81 11.39 -8.58
CA PHE A 113 -13.64 10.55 -8.86
C PHE A 113 -13.07 9.94 -7.58
N MET A 114 -12.97 10.72 -6.51
CA MET A 114 -12.55 10.20 -5.20
C MET A 114 -13.52 9.15 -4.67
N THR A 115 -14.83 9.39 -4.81
CA THR A 115 -15.87 8.41 -4.47
C THR A 115 -15.69 7.12 -5.27
N LEU A 116 -15.44 7.20 -6.58
CA LEU A 116 -15.12 6.03 -7.42
C LEU A 116 -13.92 5.25 -6.85
N VAL A 117 -12.83 5.93 -6.49
CA VAL A 117 -11.64 5.28 -5.89
C VAL A 117 -12.00 4.57 -4.58
N PHE A 118 -12.78 5.19 -3.70
CA PHE A 118 -13.20 4.58 -2.44
C PHE A 118 -14.09 3.35 -2.65
N GLU A 119 -15.07 3.43 -3.55
CA GLU A 119 -15.98 2.31 -3.82
C GLU A 119 -15.24 1.13 -4.50
N LEU A 120 -14.26 1.40 -5.37
CA LEU A 120 -13.39 0.36 -5.96
C LEU A 120 -12.64 -0.47 -4.92
N ARG A 121 -12.26 0.14 -3.77
CA ARG A 121 -11.54 -0.56 -2.69
C ARG A 121 -12.36 -1.68 -2.03
N HIS A 122 -13.68 -1.61 -2.14
CA HIS A 122 -14.60 -2.57 -1.53
C HIS A 122 -14.97 -3.71 -2.49
N LEU A 123 -14.67 -3.58 -3.78
CA LEU A 123 -15.03 -4.60 -4.76
C LEU A 123 -14.05 -5.79 -4.72
N PRO A 124 -14.56 -7.04 -4.67
CA PRO A 124 -13.73 -8.22 -4.88
C PRO A 124 -13.26 -8.30 -6.34
N LEU A 125 -12.21 -9.08 -6.59
CA LEU A 125 -11.60 -9.23 -7.91
C LEU A 125 -12.61 -9.62 -9.00
N GLU A 126 -13.53 -10.55 -8.71
CA GLU A 126 -14.54 -10.96 -9.70
C GLU A 126 -15.52 -9.84 -10.04
N ALA A 127 -15.90 -9.01 -9.06
CA ALA A 127 -16.74 -7.84 -9.31
C ALA A 127 -15.99 -6.78 -10.12
N LEU A 128 -14.70 -6.57 -9.84
CA LEU A 128 -13.84 -5.66 -10.62
C LEU A 128 -13.68 -6.12 -12.08
N ARG A 129 -13.50 -7.43 -12.32
CA ARG A 129 -13.46 -7.99 -13.67
C ARG A 129 -14.80 -7.82 -14.40
N ALA A 130 -15.91 -8.10 -13.72
CA ALA A 130 -17.24 -7.90 -14.29
C ALA A 130 -17.53 -6.41 -14.60
N LEU A 131 -17.09 -5.51 -13.72
CA LEU A 131 -17.16 -4.06 -13.92
C LEU A 131 -16.33 -3.65 -15.15
N TRP A 132 -15.10 -4.14 -15.28
CA TRP A 132 -14.26 -3.86 -16.44
C TRP A 132 -14.95 -4.24 -17.75
N GLN A 133 -15.53 -5.43 -17.84
CA GLN A 133 -16.23 -5.88 -19.05
C GLN A 133 -17.46 -5.02 -19.41
N ARG A 134 -18.05 -4.32 -18.44
CA ARG A 134 -19.27 -3.51 -18.63
C ARG A 134 -19.00 -2.01 -18.80
N SER A 135 -17.89 -1.51 -18.28
CA SER A 135 -17.66 -0.06 -18.10
C SER A 135 -16.26 0.39 -18.53
N SER A 136 -15.56 -0.39 -19.37
CA SER A 136 -14.23 -0.07 -19.92
C SER A 136 -14.24 0.92 -21.11
N PHE A 137 -15.39 1.48 -21.45
CA PHE A 137 -15.52 2.39 -22.61
C PHE A 137 -14.81 3.73 -22.39
N LYS A 138 -14.39 4.35 -23.49
CA LYS A 138 -13.87 5.73 -23.50
C LYS A 138 -15.04 6.71 -23.47
N CYS A 139 -14.99 7.71 -22.59
CA CYS A 139 -15.91 8.83 -22.63
C CYS A 139 -15.67 9.67 -23.91
N ARG A 140 -16.50 10.70 -24.16
CA ARG A 140 -16.43 11.53 -25.38
C ARG A 140 -15.06 12.17 -25.64
N ASP A 141 -14.33 12.51 -24.57
CA ASP A 141 -13.01 13.17 -24.64
C ASP A 141 -11.83 12.17 -24.52
N ASN A 142 -12.05 10.89 -24.86
CA ASN A 142 -11.12 9.77 -24.65
C ASN A 142 -10.76 9.48 -23.19
N TRP A 143 -11.37 10.18 -22.23
CA TRP A 143 -11.15 9.91 -20.81
C TRP A 143 -11.67 8.51 -20.43
N GLN A 144 -10.93 7.81 -19.57
CA GLN A 144 -11.29 6.48 -19.06
C GLN A 144 -11.26 6.51 -17.52
N PRO A 145 -12.32 7.00 -16.86
CA PRO A 145 -12.34 7.20 -15.41
C PRO A 145 -11.98 5.94 -14.62
N LEU A 146 -12.45 4.78 -15.08
CA LEU A 146 -12.16 3.50 -14.43
C LEU A 146 -10.67 3.14 -14.48
N ILE A 147 -10.01 3.29 -15.64
CA ILE A 147 -8.56 3.07 -15.80
C ILE A 147 -7.78 4.04 -14.92
N ASP A 148 -8.15 5.31 -14.93
CA ASP A 148 -7.43 6.35 -14.21
C ASP A 148 -7.58 6.22 -12.69
N ALA A 149 -8.68 5.61 -12.21
CA ALA A 149 -8.93 5.38 -10.79
C ALA A 149 -8.21 4.14 -10.22
N LEU A 150 -7.95 3.10 -11.03
CA LEU A 150 -7.32 1.85 -10.57
C LEU A 150 -5.99 2.05 -9.82
N PRO A 151 -5.06 2.91 -10.30
CA PRO A 151 -3.82 3.27 -9.61
C PRO A 151 -4.00 3.78 -8.17
N SER A 152 -5.10 4.47 -7.89
CA SER A 152 -5.41 5.05 -6.58
C SER A 152 -6.19 4.10 -5.67
N CYS A 153 -6.69 2.98 -6.21
CA CYS A 153 -7.44 1.97 -5.45
C CYS A 153 -6.54 1.30 -4.40
N ALA A 154 -5.32 0.92 -4.78
CA ALA A 154 -4.29 0.36 -3.89
C ALA A 154 -4.70 -0.88 -3.06
N THR A 155 -5.69 -1.65 -3.51
CA THR A 155 -6.03 -2.97 -2.95
C THR A 155 -5.42 -4.10 -3.78
N GLU A 156 -5.30 -5.30 -3.18
CA GLU A 156 -4.74 -6.46 -3.89
C GLU A 156 -5.57 -6.82 -5.13
N ALA A 157 -6.90 -6.78 -5.01
CA ALA A 157 -7.80 -7.05 -6.13
C ALA A 157 -7.59 -6.06 -7.30
N CYS A 158 -7.41 -4.77 -6.99
CA CYS A 158 -7.10 -3.76 -8.01
C CYS A 158 -5.71 -3.98 -8.65
N VAL A 159 -4.70 -4.38 -7.87
CA VAL A 159 -3.36 -4.72 -8.41
C VAL A 159 -3.42 -5.93 -9.33
N VAL A 160 -4.16 -6.98 -8.95
CA VAL A 160 -4.34 -8.17 -9.79
C VAL A 160 -5.07 -7.81 -11.09
N LEU A 161 -6.13 -6.99 -11.03
CA LEU A 161 -6.80 -6.50 -12.25
C LEU A 161 -5.84 -5.70 -13.13
N MET A 162 -5.09 -4.74 -12.58
CA MET A 162 -4.09 -3.98 -13.35
C MET A 162 -3.08 -4.91 -14.03
N LYS A 163 -2.60 -5.94 -13.32
CA LYS A 163 -1.71 -6.96 -13.88
C LYS A 163 -2.36 -7.76 -15.01
N ASP A 164 -3.63 -8.12 -14.88
CA ASP A 164 -4.36 -8.85 -15.93
C ASP A 164 -4.51 -8.00 -17.19
N LEU A 165 -4.85 -6.71 -17.03
CA LEU A 165 -4.95 -5.75 -18.14
C LEU A 165 -3.63 -5.51 -18.87
N ILE A 166 -2.52 -5.40 -18.11
CA ILE A 166 -1.17 -5.30 -18.68
C ILE A 166 -0.83 -6.57 -19.48
N ALA A 167 -1.17 -7.74 -18.93
CA ALA A 167 -0.85 -9.02 -19.56
C ALA A 167 -1.69 -9.29 -20.83
N SER A 168 -2.95 -8.86 -20.86
CA SER A 168 -3.84 -9.01 -22.01
C SER A 168 -3.58 -7.96 -23.10
N GLY A 169 -2.93 -6.84 -22.78
CA GLY A 169 -2.70 -5.74 -23.71
C GLY A 169 -3.97 -4.92 -23.99
N GLU A 170 -4.94 -4.94 -23.06
CA GLU A 170 -6.19 -4.18 -23.16
C GLU A 170 -6.03 -2.69 -22.79
N VAL A 171 -4.82 -2.27 -22.38
CA VAL A 171 -4.52 -0.92 -21.90
C VAL A 171 -3.36 -0.32 -22.70
N GLU A 172 -3.46 0.97 -23.02
CA GLU A 172 -2.46 1.72 -23.77
C GLU A 172 -1.13 1.84 -22.99
N GLU A 173 -0.01 1.97 -23.72
CA GLU A 173 1.34 1.90 -23.14
C GLU A 173 1.60 3.00 -22.09
N ASP A 174 1.09 4.21 -22.30
CA ASP A 174 1.18 5.32 -21.35
C ASP A 174 0.44 5.03 -20.03
N LYS A 175 -0.72 4.38 -20.11
CA LYS A 175 -1.50 3.95 -18.94
C LYS A 175 -0.82 2.78 -18.22
N VAL A 176 -0.20 1.86 -18.96
CA VAL A 176 0.63 0.78 -18.38
C VAL A 176 1.80 1.35 -17.57
N GLU A 177 2.49 2.37 -18.10
CA GLU A 177 3.57 3.05 -17.36
C GLU A 177 3.04 3.71 -16.09
N TYR A 178 1.87 4.36 -16.15
CA TYR A 178 1.22 4.93 -14.96
C TYR A 178 0.87 3.88 -13.90
N PHE A 179 0.39 2.70 -14.31
CA PHE A 179 0.13 1.58 -13.40
C PHE A 179 1.40 1.18 -12.65
N PHE A 180 2.52 1.00 -13.37
CA PHE A 180 3.78 0.62 -12.73
C PHE A 180 4.30 1.68 -11.75
N TRP A 181 4.20 2.97 -12.07
CA TRP A 181 4.57 4.04 -11.15
C TRP A 181 3.68 4.10 -9.91
N SER A 182 2.40 3.77 -10.06
CA SER A 182 1.43 3.77 -8.95
C SER A 182 1.77 2.77 -7.86
N PHE A 183 2.42 1.64 -8.19
CA PHE A 183 2.80 0.61 -7.21
C PHE A 183 3.73 1.15 -6.13
N THR A 184 4.50 2.22 -6.44
CA THR A 184 5.38 2.88 -5.47
C THR A 184 4.62 3.57 -4.32
N PHE A 185 3.34 3.91 -4.56
CA PHE A 185 2.48 4.67 -3.63
C PHE A 185 1.49 3.79 -2.87
N ILE A 186 1.53 2.47 -3.05
CA ILE A 186 0.68 1.55 -2.28
C ILE A 186 1.10 1.60 -0.80
N PRO A 187 0.21 2.03 0.12
CA PRO A 187 0.61 2.31 1.50
C PRO A 187 0.92 1.05 2.30
N ASN A 188 0.13 -0.01 2.08
CA ASN A 188 0.20 -1.30 2.77
C ASN A 188 0.28 -2.45 1.74
N PRO A 189 1.45 -2.69 1.12
CA PRO A 189 1.61 -3.80 0.19
C PRO A 189 1.40 -5.15 0.88
N THR A 190 0.89 -6.14 0.13
CA THR A 190 0.75 -7.51 0.60
C THR A 190 1.71 -8.44 -0.14
N SER A 191 1.94 -9.65 0.39
CA SER A 191 2.70 -10.68 -0.32
C SER A 191 1.99 -11.13 -1.60
N GLY A 192 0.66 -11.15 -1.62
CA GLY A 192 -0.15 -11.50 -2.81
C GLY A 192 0.01 -10.49 -3.94
N MET A 193 0.12 -9.19 -3.65
CA MET A 193 0.47 -8.18 -4.65
C MET A 193 1.85 -8.44 -5.28
N ILE A 194 2.86 -8.76 -4.46
CA ILE A 194 4.22 -9.05 -4.96
C ILE A 194 4.22 -10.32 -5.82
N GLU A 195 3.54 -11.36 -5.36
CA GLU A 195 3.43 -12.64 -6.07
C GLU A 195 2.74 -12.49 -7.42
N SER A 196 1.63 -11.76 -7.47
CA SER A 196 0.87 -11.53 -8.71
C SER A 196 1.65 -10.72 -9.76
N LEU A 197 2.49 -9.77 -9.33
CA LEU A 197 3.30 -8.93 -10.22
C LEU A 197 4.62 -9.58 -10.65
N ALA A 198 5.15 -10.54 -9.88
CA ALA A 198 6.44 -11.18 -10.16
C ALA A 198 6.59 -11.74 -11.59
N PRO A 199 5.56 -12.34 -12.23
CA PRO A 199 5.64 -12.80 -13.62
C PRO A 199 5.92 -11.69 -14.64
N LEU A 200 5.48 -10.45 -14.37
CA LEU A 200 5.66 -9.32 -15.30
C LEU A 200 7.13 -9.00 -15.53
N LEU A 201 8.00 -9.19 -14.53
CA LEU A 201 9.46 -8.99 -14.65
C LEU A 201 10.13 -9.96 -15.63
N LYS A 202 9.49 -11.10 -15.92
CA LYS A 202 9.98 -12.11 -16.86
C LYS A 202 9.46 -11.89 -18.28
N SER A 203 8.51 -10.96 -18.45
CA SER A 203 7.99 -10.62 -19.77
C SER A 203 9.07 -9.99 -20.63
N PRO A 204 9.19 -10.36 -21.92
CA PRO A 204 10.06 -9.65 -22.86
C PRO A 204 9.70 -8.16 -22.99
N ARG A 205 8.44 -7.80 -22.72
CA ARG A 205 7.93 -6.42 -22.74
C ARG A 205 8.12 -5.67 -21.41
N ALA A 206 8.87 -6.21 -20.45
CA ALA A 206 9.05 -5.58 -19.15
C ALA A 206 9.86 -4.28 -19.27
N SER A 207 9.15 -3.16 -19.12
CA SER A 207 9.70 -1.80 -19.19
C SER A 207 10.50 -1.42 -17.95
N GLN A 208 11.19 -0.27 -17.99
CA GLN A 208 11.92 0.25 -16.84
C GLN A 208 11.01 0.49 -15.64
N SER A 209 9.82 1.06 -15.84
CA SER A 209 8.86 1.31 -14.75
C SER A 209 8.39 0.00 -14.13
N CYS A 210 8.24 -1.09 -14.91
CA CYS A 210 7.94 -2.42 -14.37
C CYS A 210 8.96 -2.86 -13.32
N PHE A 211 10.25 -2.82 -13.67
CA PHE A 211 11.33 -3.20 -12.74
C PHE A 211 11.35 -2.29 -11.50
N LEU A 212 11.24 -0.98 -11.69
CA LEU A 212 11.35 -0.02 -10.59
C LEU A 212 10.11 0.00 -9.70
N GLY A 213 8.92 -0.09 -10.26
CA GLY A 213 7.64 -0.11 -9.55
C GLY A 213 7.48 -1.36 -8.69
N VAL A 214 7.74 -2.55 -9.26
CA VAL A 214 7.66 -3.82 -8.51
C VAL A 214 8.69 -3.87 -7.38
N THR A 215 9.92 -3.39 -7.61
CA THR A 215 10.95 -3.37 -6.56
C THR A 215 10.71 -2.29 -5.50
N ALA A 216 10.09 -1.16 -5.85
CA ALA A 216 9.64 -0.18 -4.86
C ALA A 216 8.56 -0.76 -3.94
N LEU A 217 7.62 -1.53 -4.51
CA LEU A 217 6.58 -2.23 -3.75
C LEU A 217 7.22 -3.21 -2.75
N ILE A 218 8.23 -3.98 -3.17
CA ILE A 218 8.99 -4.88 -2.29
C ILE A 218 9.70 -4.10 -1.18
N HIS A 219 10.34 -2.99 -1.49
CA HIS A 219 10.98 -2.16 -0.48
C HIS A 219 9.97 -1.68 0.57
N ARG A 220 8.81 -1.18 0.13
CA ARG A 220 7.73 -0.76 1.03
C ARG A 220 7.23 -1.92 1.89
N PHE A 221 6.99 -3.09 1.30
CA PHE A 221 6.62 -4.30 2.03
C PHE A 221 7.67 -4.69 3.09
N CYS A 222 8.96 -4.75 2.70
CA CYS A 222 10.03 -5.12 3.62
C CYS A 222 10.31 -4.07 4.70
N SER A 223 9.99 -2.80 4.46
CA SER A 223 10.17 -1.74 5.47
C SER A 223 9.21 -1.88 6.66
N THR A 224 8.09 -2.59 6.49
CA THR A 224 7.07 -2.79 7.52
C THR A 224 7.01 -4.23 8.05
N HIS A 225 7.77 -5.16 7.46
CA HIS A 225 7.79 -6.59 7.83
C HIS A 225 9.21 -7.02 8.22
N SER A 226 9.40 -7.39 9.49
CA SER A 226 10.72 -7.74 10.06
C SER A 226 11.39 -8.94 9.39
N SER A 227 10.61 -9.92 8.93
CA SER A 227 11.11 -11.17 8.33
C SER A 227 10.79 -11.24 6.83
N CYS A 228 11.04 -10.14 6.11
CA CYS A 228 10.72 -10.04 4.69
C CYS A 228 11.53 -11.03 3.81
N ASP A 229 12.73 -11.40 4.24
CA ASP A 229 13.69 -12.23 3.52
C ASP A 229 13.25 -13.69 3.36
N ILE A 230 12.39 -14.18 4.27
CA ILE A 230 11.81 -15.53 4.23
C ILE A 230 10.52 -15.61 3.40
N VAL A 231 9.94 -14.47 2.99
CA VAL A 231 8.67 -14.45 2.24
C VAL A 231 8.88 -15.01 0.81
N PRO A 232 8.18 -16.09 0.40
CA PRO A 232 8.42 -16.75 -0.88
C PRO A 232 8.26 -15.83 -2.10
N ALA A 233 7.27 -14.94 -2.08
CA ALA A 233 7.04 -13.97 -3.15
C ALA A 233 8.25 -13.04 -3.37
N VAL A 234 8.81 -12.50 -2.28
CA VAL A 234 10.01 -11.64 -2.30
C VAL A 234 11.21 -12.45 -2.80
N GLN A 235 11.41 -13.67 -2.28
CA GLN A 235 12.51 -14.53 -2.71
C GLN A 235 12.43 -14.85 -4.21
N SER A 236 11.22 -15.07 -4.75
CA SER A 236 10.99 -15.34 -6.17
C SER A 236 11.42 -14.16 -7.05
N VAL A 237 11.06 -12.93 -6.66
CA VAL A 237 11.48 -11.72 -7.37
C VAL A 237 12.99 -11.52 -7.27
N MET A 238 13.58 -11.60 -6.07
CA MET A 238 15.02 -11.43 -5.90
C MET A 238 15.82 -12.49 -6.66
N ARG A 239 15.33 -13.73 -6.73
CA ARG A 239 15.93 -14.79 -7.56
C ARG A 239 15.86 -14.45 -9.05
N THR A 240 14.75 -13.87 -9.50
CA THR A 240 14.59 -13.42 -10.89
C THR A 240 15.59 -12.30 -11.22
N LEU A 241 15.73 -11.31 -10.35
CA LEU A 241 16.74 -10.25 -10.49
C LEU A 241 18.17 -10.79 -10.46
N GLY A 242 18.47 -11.73 -9.58
CA GLY A 242 19.78 -12.40 -9.52
C GLY A 242 20.13 -13.17 -10.80
N LYS A 243 19.14 -13.79 -11.46
CA LYS A 243 19.34 -14.46 -12.76
C LYS A 243 19.76 -13.47 -13.85
N PHE A 244 19.16 -12.28 -13.87
CA PHE A 244 19.56 -11.24 -14.82
C PHE A 244 21.01 -10.77 -14.63
N LEU A 245 21.56 -10.85 -13.42
CA LEU A 245 22.98 -10.50 -13.18
C LEU A 245 23.96 -11.58 -13.68
N GLY A 246 23.51 -12.81 -13.93
CA GLY A 246 24.39 -13.92 -14.32
C GLY A 246 25.49 -14.26 -13.30
N GLY A 247 25.37 -13.80 -12.04
CA GLY A 247 26.33 -14.01 -10.96
C GLY A 247 27.55 -13.07 -10.95
N ASN A 248 27.96 -12.55 -12.11
CA ASN A 248 29.13 -11.67 -12.21
C ASN A 248 28.91 -10.42 -13.08
N CYS A 249 27.70 -10.09 -13.53
CA CYS A 249 27.42 -8.89 -14.34
C CYS A 249 28.29 -8.76 -15.62
N THR A 250 28.64 -9.88 -16.28
CA THR A 250 29.37 -9.84 -17.54
C THR A 250 28.54 -9.16 -18.62
N VAL A 251 29.06 -8.08 -19.21
CA VAL A 251 28.42 -7.33 -20.28
C VAL A 251 28.80 -7.94 -21.64
N GLN A 252 27.81 -8.09 -22.52
CA GLN A 252 28.02 -8.64 -23.87
C GLN A 252 27.96 -7.53 -24.94
N ASP A 253 26.97 -6.66 -24.84
CA ASP A 253 26.75 -5.53 -25.75
C ASP A 253 26.13 -4.33 -25.00
N SER A 254 25.83 -3.26 -25.74
CA SER A 254 25.27 -2.01 -25.20
C SER A 254 23.83 -2.15 -24.67
N GLU A 255 23.03 -3.02 -25.28
CA GLU A 255 21.66 -3.29 -24.84
C GLU A 255 21.69 -4.04 -23.50
N HIS A 256 22.53 -5.07 -23.41
CA HIS A 256 22.77 -5.82 -22.20
C HIS A 256 23.36 -4.94 -21.08
N LEU A 257 24.26 -4.01 -21.42
CA LEU A 257 24.76 -3.00 -20.48
C LEU A 257 23.60 -2.19 -19.86
N SER A 258 22.71 -1.65 -20.70
CA SER A 258 21.56 -0.85 -20.27
C SER A 258 20.61 -1.68 -19.40
N LYS A 259 20.35 -2.93 -19.78
CA LYS A 259 19.52 -3.86 -19.02
C LYS A 259 20.12 -4.19 -17.65
N LEU A 260 21.42 -4.47 -17.58
CA LEU A 260 22.12 -4.75 -16.32
C LEU A 260 22.10 -3.55 -15.38
N GLN A 261 22.30 -2.34 -15.90
CA GLN A 261 22.18 -1.11 -15.09
C GLN A 261 20.77 -0.96 -14.50
N LEU A 262 19.72 -1.20 -15.31
CA LEU A 262 18.33 -1.19 -14.82
C LEU A 262 18.12 -2.23 -13.72
N VAL A 263 18.61 -3.46 -13.91
CA VAL A 263 18.47 -4.54 -12.93
C VAL A 263 19.19 -4.20 -11.62
N LEU A 264 20.41 -3.68 -11.67
CA LEU A 264 21.15 -3.22 -10.49
C LEU A 264 20.40 -2.10 -9.75
N LYS A 265 19.84 -1.15 -10.50
CA LYS A 265 18.99 -0.09 -9.94
C LYS A 265 17.74 -0.65 -9.28
N ALA A 266 17.08 -1.63 -9.90
CA ALA A 266 15.90 -2.30 -9.34
C ALA A 266 16.23 -3.08 -8.06
N ILE A 267 17.37 -3.79 -8.03
CA ILE A 267 17.86 -4.47 -6.82
C ILE A 267 18.08 -3.45 -5.71
N GLY A 268 18.82 -2.36 -5.96
CA GLY A 268 19.01 -1.31 -4.96
C GLY A 268 17.72 -0.60 -4.56
N ASN A 269 16.71 -0.59 -5.43
CA ASN A 269 15.41 -0.03 -5.12
C ASN A 269 14.61 -0.92 -4.16
N ALA A 270 14.77 -2.25 -4.22
CA ALA A 270 14.16 -3.22 -3.31
C ALA A 270 14.64 -3.13 -1.85
N GLY A 271 15.70 -2.36 -1.59
CA GLY A 271 16.20 -2.02 -0.25
C GLY A 271 16.63 -3.25 0.56
N LEU A 272 16.02 -3.51 1.72
CA LEU A 272 16.41 -4.62 2.60
C LEU A 272 16.45 -5.98 1.86
N ALA A 273 15.53 -6.21 0.92
CA ALA A 273 15.51 -7.43 0.12
C ALA A 273 16.78 -7.64 -0.73
N ALA A 274 17.49 -6.56 -1.07
CA ALA A 274 18.73 -6.60 -1.84
C ALA A 274 19.88 -7.29 -1.10
N ALA A 275 19.82 -7.38 0.24
CA ALA A 275 20.83 -8.08 1.05
C ALA A 275 21.08 -9.52 0.55
N ARG A 276 20.04 -10.19 0.04
CA ARG A 276 20.14 -11.55 -0.52
C ARG A 276 21.08 -11.64 -1.72
N LEU A 277 21.29 -10.55 -2.46
CA LEU A 277 22.15 -10.48 -3.63
C LEU A 277 23.50 -9.83 -3.33
N ALA A 278 23.83 -9.56 -2.05
CA ALA A 278 25.08 -8.92 -1.67
C ALA A 278 26.33 -9.58 -2.28
N PRO A 279 26.50 -10.92 -2.28
CA PRO A 279 27.68 -11.54 -2.89
C PRO A 279 27.82 -11.24 -4.39
N ALA A 280 26.71 -11.26 -5.13
CA ALA A 280 26.70 -10.93 -6.56
C ALA A 280 27.02 -9.45 -6.78
N LEU A 281 26.41 -8.54 -6.01
CA LEU A 281 26.67 -7.10 -6.09
C LEU A 281 28.14 -6.77 -5.78
N SER A 282 28.74 -7.40 -4.77
CA SER A 282 30.15 -7.25 -4.44
C SER A 282 31.06 -7.71 -5.58
N SER A 283 30.75 -8.86 -6.21
CA SER A 283 31.47 -9.35 -7.38
C SER A 283 31.40 -8.36 -8.55
N CYS A 284 30.19 -7.86 -8.85
CA CYS A 284 29.97 -6.89 -9.92
C CYS A 284 30.73 -5.58 -9.70
N ALA A 285 30.83 -5.10 -8.45
CA ALA A 285 31.56 -3.88 -8.09
C ALA A 285 33.08 -4.03 -8.13
N ALA A 286 33.61 -5.20 -7.71
CA ALA A 286 35.04 -5.41 -7.50
C ALA A 286 35.82 -5.74 -8.78
N LEU A 287 35.20 -6.42 -9.74
CA LEU A 287 35.86 -6.86 -10.97
C LEU A 287 36.20 -5.67 -11.89
N ARG A 288 37.49 -5.36 -12.01
CA ARG A 288 38.02 -4.23 -12.80
C ARG A 288 37.77 -4.34 -14.30
N SER A 289 37.50 -5.55 -14.80
CA SER A 289 37.14 -5.80 -16.20
C SER A 289 35.75 -5.28 -16.57
N HIS A 290 34.89 -4.99 -15.60
CA HIS A 290 33.57 -4.44 -15.88
C HIS A 290 33.61 -2.95 -16.22
N PRO A 291 32.68 -2.47 -17.08
CA PRO A 291 32.47 -1.05 -17.30
C PRO A 291 32.24 -0.28 -16.00
N MET A 292 32.68 0.97 -15.97
CA MET A 292 32.59 1.83 -14.78
C MET A 292 31.13 2.00 -14.34
N GLU A 293 30.21 2.07 -15.29
CA GLU A 293 28.77 2.22 -15.08
C GLU A 293 28.19 1.03 -14.29
N ILE A 294 28.59 -0.20 -14.62
CA ILE A 294 28.16 -1.41 -13.92
C ILE A 294 28.72 -1.44 -12.51
N ARG A 295 30.01 -1.13 -12.35
CA ARG A 295 30.67 -1.10 -11.04
C ARG A 295 30.02 -0.06 -10.13
N LEU A 296 29.74 1.13 -10.65
CA LEU A 296 29.07 2.20 -9.92
C LEU A 296 27.62 1.83 -9.57
N ALA A 297 26.86 1.27 -10.51
CA ALA A 297 25.50 0.83 -10.27
C ALA A 297 25.43 -0.27 -9.20
N ALA A 298 26.39 -1.20 -9.20
CA ALA A 298 26.50 -2.25 -8.18
C ALA A 298 26.81 -1.68 -6.79
N VAL A 299 27.70 -0.69 -6.69
CA VAL A 299 27.95 0.02 -5.42
C VAL A 299 26.69 0.76 -4.95
N GLN A 300 26.01 1.48 -5.86
CA GLN A 300 24.78 2.19 -5.54
C GLN A 300 23.64 1.27 -5.10
N ALA A 301 23.63 0.01 -5.53
CA ALA A 301 22.64 -0.96 -5.12
C ALA A 301 22.69 -1.29 -3.61
N PHE A 302 23.84 -1.08 -2.95
CA PHE A 302 23.98 -1.29 -1.50
C PHE A 302 23.40 -0.16 -0.64
N ARG A 303 22.98 0.97 -1.21
CA ARG A 303 22.60 2.19 -0.45
C ARG A 303 21.55 2.01 0.67
N ARG A 304 20.72 0.96 0.57
CA ARG A 304 19.61 0.63 1.49
C ARG A 304 19.78 -0.76 2.12
N VAL A 305 20.95 -1.37 1.98
CA VAL A 305 21.33 -2.61 2.63
C VAL A 305 22.07 -2.24 3.92
N PRO A 306 21.67 -2.74 5.09
CA PRO A 306 22.37 -2.44 6.34
C PRO A 306 23.81 -2.96 6.28
N CYS A 307 24.76 -2.15 6.75
CA CYS A 307 26.12 -2.60 6.99
C CYS A 307 26.16 -3.43 8.27
N SER A 308 26.77 -4.61 8.21
CA SER A 308 27.12 -5.44 9.37
C SER A 308 28.54 -5.16 9.83
#